data_AF-A0A925ZAU0-F1
#
_entry.id   AF-A0A925ZAU0-F1
#
_cell.length_a   1.000
_cell.length_b   1.000
_cell.length_c   1.000
_cell.angle_alpha   90.00
_cell.angle_beta   90.00
_cell.angle_gamma   90.00
#
_symmetry.space_group_name_H-M   'P 1'
#
loop_
_entity.id
_entity.type
_entity.pdbx_description
1 polymer ?
#
loop_
_entity_poly.entity_id
_entity_poly.type
_entity_poly.pdbx_seq_one_letter_code
_entity_poly.pdbx_strand_id
1 'polypeptide(L)' 'MNSQADVYVVRVWHATEDAPFRATARAIDQDQPSLFTSGRDLAVFLASRPEAVVDAGSPNPGASS' A
#
# COMPACT_ATOMS: atom_id res chain seq x y z
N MET A 1 6.21 -24.27 13.13
CA MET A 1 6.35 -22.80 13.03
C MET A 1 5.03 -22.29 12.48
N ASN A 2 4.23 -21.60 13.29
CA ASN A 2 3.04 -20.90 12.80
C ASN A 2 3.55 -19.60 12.17
N SER A 3 3.73 -19.59 10.86
CA SER A 3 3.96 -18.35 10.11
C SER A 3 2.64 -17.58 10.11
N GLN A 4 2.52 -16.60 11.01
CA GLN A 4 1.44 -15.62 10.93
C GLN A 4 1.72 -14.76 9.69
N ALA A 5 0.82 -14.78 8.72
CA ALA A 5 0.92 -13.91 7.56
C ALA A 5 0.59 -12.47 7.97
N ASP A 6 1.50 -11.53 7.67
CA ASP A 6 1.26 -10.12 7.92
C ASP A 6 0.30 -9.57 6.86
N VAL A 7 -0.84 -9.01 7.27
CA VAL A 7 -1.79 -8.40 6.33
C VAL A 7 -1.45 -6.91 6.18
N TYR A 8 -1.26 -6.46 4.94
CA TYR A 8 -1.00 -5.05 4.63
C TYR A 8 -2.19 -4.40 3.94
N VAL A 9 -2.57 -3.23 4.43
CA VAL A 9 -3.51 -2.33 3.75
C VAL A 9 -2.69 -1.34 2.92
N VAL A 10 -2.89 -1.39 1.59
CA VAL A 10 -2.23 -0.48 0.65
C VAL A 10 -3.26 0.45 0.03
N ARG A 11 -3.01 1.77 0.11
CA ARG A 11 -3.81 2.79 -0.59
C ARG A 11 -2.95 3.40 -1.68
N VAL A 12 -3.45 3.45 -2.90
CA VAL A 12 -2.76 4.04 -4.05
C VAL A 12 -3.61 5.19 -4.60
N TRP A 13 -2.99 6.34 -4.81
CA TRP A 13 -3.57 7.47 -5.50
C TRP A 13 -3.02 7.50 -6.93
N HIS A 14 -3.94 7.55 -7.89
CA HIS A 14 -3.59 7.39 -9.31
C HIS A 14 -2.68 8.52 -9.78
N ALA A 15 -1.65 8.15 -10.54
CA ALA A 15 -0.75 9.10 -11.15
C ALA A 15 -1.39 9.66 -12.44
N THR A 16 -1.87 10.90 -12.40
CA THR A 16 -2.18 11.67 -13.62
C THR A 16 -1.02 12.64 -13.89
N GLU A 17 -0.96 13.27 -15.07
CA GLU A 17 0.03 14.35 -15.30
C GLU A 17 -0.07 15.43 -14.21
N ASP A 18 -1.28 15.71 -13.73
CA ASP A 18 -1.56 16.68 -12.68
C ASP A 18 -1.41 16.15 -11.23
N ALA A 19 -1.26 14.83 -11.04
CA ALA A 19 -1.16 14.21 -9.72
C ALA A 19 -0.07 13.14 -9.72
N PRO A 20 1.11 13.37 -9.10
CA PRO A 20 2.16 12.36 -9.08
C PRO A 20 1.75 11.13 -8.28
N PHE A 21 2.31 9.96 -8.64
CA PHE A 21 2.08 8.71 -7.92
C PHE A 21 2.26 8.91 -6.41
N ARG A 22 1.28 8.45 -5.64
CA ARG A 22 1.39 8.34 -4.19
C ARG A 22 0.79 7.02 -3.74
N ALA A 23 1.38 6.41 -2.74
CA ALA A 23 0.80 5.27 -2.06
C ALA A 23 1.16 5.27 -0.57
N THR A 24 0.34 4.62 0.24
CA THR A 24 0.66 4.30 1.63
C THR A 24 0.48 2.82 1.88
N ALA A 25 1.41 2.19 2.60
CA ALA A 25 1.27 0.81 3.06
C ALA A 25 1.40 0.76 4.58
N ARG A 26 0.54 -0.04 5.23
CA ARG A 26 0.51 -0.23 6.69
C ARG A 26 0.12 -1.67 6.98
N ALA A 27 0.86 -2.36 7.84
CA ALA A 27 0.39 -3.64 8.40
C ALA A 27 -0.83 -3.38 9.30
N ILE A 28 -1.78 -4.31 9.40
CA ILE A 28 -2.98 -4.11 10.23
C ILE A 28 -2.62 -3.73 11.68
N ASP A 29 -1.57 -4.36 12.23
CA ASP A 29 -1.11 -4.17 13.61
C ASP A 29 -0.11 -3.02 13.80
N GLN A 30 0.19 -2.24 12.76
CA GLN A 30 1.05 -1.06 12.86
C GLN A 30 0.24 0.22 12.94
N ASP A 31 0.60 1.12 13.85
CA ASP A 31 -0.11 2.41 14.00
C ASP A 31 0.13 3.37 12.82
N GLN A 32 1.37 3.45 12.31
CA GLN A 32 1.75 4.46 11.33
C GLN A 32 1.95 3.88 9.92
N PRO A 33 1.33 4.47 8.87
CA PRO A 33 1.58 4.07 7.50
C PRO A 33 2.94 4.59 6.98
N SER A 34 3.57 3.83 6.09
CA SER A 34 4.71 4.28 5.29
C SER A 34 4.22 4.93 3.99
N LEU A 35 4.74 6.10 3.64
CA LEU A 35 4.41 6.82 2.40
C LEU A 35 5.40 6.47 1.29
N PHE A 36 4.89 6.29 0.07
CA PHE A 36 5.65 6.05 -1.15
C PHE A 36 5.24 7.06 -2.22
N THR A 37 6.23 7.63 -2.91
CA THR A 37 6.04 8.53 -4.06
C THR A 37 6.43 7.86 -5.39
N SER A 38 6.80 6.58 -5.33
CA SER A 38 7.22 5.77 -6.46
C SER A 38 6.61 4.38 -6.37
N GLY A 39 6.00 3.92 -7.47
CA GLY A 39 5.46 2.56 -7.55
C GLY A 39 6.55 1.49 -7.42
N ARG A 40 7.78 1.81 -7.85
CA ARG A 40 8.93 0.91 -7.69
C ARG A 40 9.26 0.68 -6.22
N ASP A 41 9.28 1.73 -5.41
CA ASP A 41 9.66 1.62 -4.00
C ASP A 41 8.59 0.88 -3.19
N LEU A 42 7.30 1.10 -3.53
CA LEU A 42 6.20 0.31 -2.99
C LEU A 42 6.35 -1.18 -3.34
N ALA A 43 6.67 -1.51 -4.59
CA ALA A 43 6.85 -2.89 -5.02
C ALA A 43 8.02 -3.58 -4.29
N VAL A 44 9.15 -2.89 -4.15
CA VAL A 44 10.31 -3.39 -3.40
C VAL A 44 9.95 -3.62 -1.92
N PHE A 45 9.22 -2.70 -1.31
CA PHE A 45 8.75 -2.82 0.07
C PHE A 45 7.83 -4.04 0.29
N LEU A 46 6.91 -4.30 -0.63
CA LEU A 46 6.02 -5.46 -0.51
C LEU A 46 6.79 -6.77 -0.78
N ALA A 47 7.69 -6.78 -1.77
CA ALA A 47 8.48 -7.97 -2.11
C ALA A 47 9.48 -8.38 -1.03
N SER A 48 9.95 -7.45 -0.19
CA SER A 48 10.82 -7.77 0.94
C SER A 48 10.09 -8.44 2.12
N ARG A 49 8.77 -8.66 2.00
CA ARG A 49 7.93 -9.31 3.01
C ARG A 49 7.30 -10.58 2.44
N PRO A 50 8.02 -11.70 2.40
CA PRO A 50 7.56 -12.93 1.77
C PRO A 50 6.30 -13.55 2.42
N GLU A 51 5.98 -13.15 3.66
CA GLU A 51 4.79 -13.61 4.39
C GLU A 51 3.62 -12.63 4.32
N ALA A 52 3.74 -11.53 3.55
CA ALA A 52 2.69 -10.52 3.46
C ALA A 52 1.56 -10.94 2.52
N VAL A 53 0.32 -10.97 3.04
CA VAL A 53 -0.89 -11.01 2.21
C VAL A 53 -1.29 -9.58 1.92
N VAL A 54 -1.20 -9.17 0.66
CA VAL A 54 -1.50 -7.80 0.22
C VAL A 54 -2.93 -7.73 -0.27
N ASP A 55 -3.79 -7.07 0.50
CA ASP A 55 -5.13 -6.69 0.04
C ASP A 55 -5.08 -5.24 -0.47
N ALA A 56 -4.93 -5.12 -1.79
CA ALA A 56 -4.85 -3.83 -2.47
C ALA A 56 -6.26 -3.31 -2.79
N GLY A 57 -6.88 -2.64 -1.83
CA GLY A 57 -8.08 -1.87 -2.07
C GLY A 57 -7.77 -0.59 -2.86
N SER A 58 -8.13 -0.53 -4.14
CA SER A 58 -8.13 0.76 -4.87
C SER A 58 -9.18 1.68 -4.24
N PRO A 59 -8.81 2.89 -3.76
CA PRO A 59 -9.83 3.87 -3.42
C PRO A 59 -10.54 4.28 -4.72
N ASN A 60 -11.88 4.26 -4.66
CA ASN A 60 -12.73 4.74 -5.73
C ASN A 60 -12.43 6.23 -5.95
N PRO A 61 -12.01 6.68 -7.16
CA PRO A 61 -11.65 8.08 -7.42
C PRO A 61 -12.85 9.06 -7.38
N GLY A 62 -14.01 8.62 -6.89
CA GLY A 62 -15.27 9.39 -6.89
C GLY A 62 -16.03 9.37 -5.56
N ALA A 63 -15.38 9.21 -4.40
CA ALA A 63 -16.02 9.58 -3.13
C ALA A 63 -16.08 11.12 -2.99
N SER A 64 -16.84 11.73 -3.90
CA SER A 64 -17.36 13.09 -3.76
C SER A 64 -18.51 13.02 -2.75
N SER A 65 -18.43 13.82 -1.70
CA SER A 65 -19.62 14.25 -0.95
C SER A 65 -20.43 15.26 -1.75
#